data_AF-A0A8J5UNT5-F1
#
_entry.id   AF-A0A8J5UNT5-F1
#
_cell.length_a   1.000
_cell.length_b   1.000
_cell.length_c   1.000
_cell.angle_alpha   90.00
_cell.angle_beta   90.00
_cell.angle_gamma   90.00
#
_symmetry.space_group_name_H-M   'P 1'
#
loop_
_entity.id
_entity.type
_entity.pdbx_description
1 polymer ?
#
loop_
_entity_poly.entity_id
_entity_poly.type
_entity_poly.pdbx_seq_one_letter_code
_entity_poly.pdbx_strand_id
1 'polypeptide(L)'
;MASSSSNPPEDTLMPFSCYQCRNRKLRCDRLSPRCSRCSATGTKCQYPSSRKKPAITATRPRVKELESRLVDLEYRLKATQEEGYQSFRPFEPSENQLTETGRYEQLPPQEIIEELTNVFFTKVHCDAQYIHPSRYLASLYLPPHMQPPMCLQYIIMARAALVSPPHKHLADPFYRRARYYLEADEQKGEGEYFVTLAHTQCCVLMAYFEVQNMWFSRSSMSTSKSVRLSQILGLHQLDGKNDWRRNATLPEPKDWCELEERRRTLWAVFCSDKHTSGTTGWPSLMDVNKV
;
A
#
# COMPACT_ATOMS: atom_id res chain seq x y z
N MET A 1 55.46 18.63 -90.07
CA MET A 1 54.33 18.08 -89.29
C MET A 1 54.82 17.93 -87.85
N ALA A 2 54.50 18.90 -86.99
CA ALA A 2 54.98 18.93 -85.60
C ALA A 2 53.87 18.41 -84.68
N SER A 3 54.20 17.32 -84.00
CA SER A 3 53.36 16.50 -83.14
C SER A 3 53.02 17.20 -81.84
N SER A 4 51.75 17.11 -81.46
CA SER A 4 51.18 17.51 -80.17
C SER A 4 51.78 16.74 -79.00
N SER A 5 52.30 17.45 -77.99
CA SER A 5 52.59 16.90 -76.66
C SER A 5 51.71 17.59 -75.61
N SER A 6 50.66 16.87 -75.21
CA SER A 6 49.74 17.20 -74.14
C SER A 6 50.42 17.08 -72.77
N ASN A 7 50.36 18.15 -71.96
CA ASN A 7 50.81 18.16 -70.56
C ASN A 7 50.09 17.06 -69.74
N PRO A 8 50.77 16.35 -68.82
CA PRO A 8 50.14 15.36 -67.94
C PRO A 8 49.25 16.05 -66.89
N PRO A 9 48.17 15.39 -66.44
CA PRO A 9 47.23 15.97 -65.48
C PRO A 9 47.84 16.01 -64.08
N GLU A 10 47.73 17.16 -63.40
CA GLU A 10 48.09 17.32 -61.99
C GLU A 10 47.28 16.37 -61.09
N ASP A 11 47.99 15.53 -60.32
CA ASP A 11 47.41 14.62 -59.34
C ASP A 11 46.72 15.42 -58.22
N THR A 12 45.40 15.50 -58.28
CA THR A 12 44.59 16.13 -57.22
C THR A 12 44.23 15.10 -56.15
N LEU A 13 44.45 15.43 -54.86
CA LEU A 13 44.13 14.54 -53.74
C LEU A 13 42.65 14.62 -53.36
N MET A 14 41.93 13.50 -53.41
CA MET A 14 40.50 13.43 -53.08
C MET A 14 40.25 13.41 -51.57
N PRO A 15 39.21 14.10 -51.06
CA PRO A 15 38.94 14.19 -49.62
C PRO A 15 38.52 12.86 -48.98
N PHE A 16 38.01 11.92 -49.77
CA PHE A 16 37.52 10.62 -49.29
C PHE A 16 38.24 9.45 -49.96
N SER A 17 38.29 8.29 -49.29
CA SER A 17 38.71 7.05 -49.92
C SER A 17 37.71 6.60 -50.99
N CYS A 18 38.20 6.02 -52.08
CA CYS A 18 37.33 5.48 -53.14
C CYS A 18 36.49 4.31 -52.64
N TYR A 19 35.36 4.03 -53.29
CA TYR A 19 34.44 2.94 -52.90
C TYR A 19 35.12 1.57 -52.88
N GLN A 20 36.05 1.30 -53.79
CA GLN A 20 36.71 -0.01 -53.90
C GLN A 20 37.64 -0.29 -52.71
N CYS A 21 38.55 0.65 -52.41
CA CYS A 21 39.42 0.52 -51.26
C CYS A 21 38.62 0.52 -49.95
N ARG A 22 37.56 1.33 -49.87
CA ARG A 22 36.69 1.39 -48.69
C ARG A 22 35.93 0.07 -48.46
N ASN A 23 35.34 -0.53 -49.49
CA ASN A 23 34.62 -1.80 -49.36
C ASN A 23 35.56 -2.98 -49.07
N ARG A 24 36.77 -2.97 -49.63
CA ARG A 24 37.78 -4.00 -49.37
C ARG A 24 38.57 -3.77 -48.07
N LYS A 25 38.28 -2.70 -47.32
CA LYS A 25 39.00 -2.28 -46.10
C LYS A 25 40.51 -2.13 -46.30
N LEU A 26 40.93 -1.65 -47.47
CA LEU A 26 42.33 -1.42 -47.83
C LEU A 26 42.65 0.08 -47.79
N ARG A 27 43.93 0.42 -47.53
CA ARG A 27 44.41 1.81 -47.56
C ARG A 27 44.28 2.39 -48.97
N CYS A 28 43.72 3.60 -49.07
CA CYS A 28 43.56 4.36 -50.31
C CYS A 28 44.46 5.60 -50.27
N ASP A 29 45.25 5.79 -51.32
CA ASP A 29 46.15 6.92 -51.56
C ASP A 29 45.43 8.17 -52.10
N ARG A 30 44.17 8.04 -52.52
CA ARG A 30 43.25 9.14 -52.87
C ARG A 30 43.66 10.01 -54.07
N LEU A 31 44.57 9.56 -54.92
CA LEU A 31 44.90 10.26 -56.17
C LEU A 31 43.72 10.25 -57.16
N SER A 32 43.45 11.39 -57.78
CA SER A 32 42.43 11.56 -58.84
C SER A 32 43.12 11.62 -60.20
N PRO A 33 42.63 10.92 -61.25
CA PRO A 33 41.30 10.31 -61.39
C PRO A 33 41.16 8.90 -60.80
N ARG A 34 42.27 8.21 -60.51
CA ARG A 34 42.25 6.85 -59.94
C ARG A 34 43.34 6.71 -58.88
N CYS A 35 42.99 6.08 -57.77
CA CYS A 35 43.97 5.72 -56.75
C CYS A 35 44.94 4.65 -57.31
N SER A 36 46.20 4.65 -56.87
CA SER A 36 47.28 3.77 -57.36
C SER A 36 46.87 2.30 -57.36
N ARG A 37 46.13 1.88 -56.33
CA ARG A 37 45.67 0.49 -56.20
C ARG A 37 44.55 0.14 -57.19
N CYS A 38 43.60 1.04 -57.41
CA CYS A 38 42.55 0.84 -58.42
C CYS A 38 43.14 0.91 -59.84
N SER A 39 44.18 1.72 -60.05
CA SER A 39 44.94 1.76 -61.29
C SER A 39 45.62 0.41 -61.57
N ALA A 40 46.42 -0.09 -60.62
CA ALA A 40 47.15 -1.36 -60.74
C ALA A 40 46.24 -2.59 -60.90
N THR A 41 45.04 -2.56 -60.32
CA THR A 41 44.07 -3.68 -60.41
C THR A 41 43.11 -3.57 -61.59
N GLY A 42 43.19 -2.50 -62.39
CA GLY A 42 42.25 -2.28 -63.50
C GLY A 42 40.80 -2.00 -63.07
N THR A 43 40.53 -1.83 -61.77
CA THR A 43 39.15 -1.69 -61.24
C THR A 43 38.62 -0.26 -61.32
N LYS A 44 37.32 -0.10 -61.61
CA LYS A 44 36.66 1.21 -61.71
C LYS A 44 36.75 1.98 -60.38
N CYS A 45 37.52 3.06 -60.37
CA CYS A 45 37.74 3.91 -59.19
C CYS A 45 36.69 5.03 -59.16
N GLN A 46 35.88 5.07 -58.11
CA GLN A 46 34.89 6.12 -57.91
C GLN A 46 34.98 6.64 -56.48
N TYR A 47 34.94 7.96 -56.33
CA TYR A 47 34.99 8.65 -55.05
C TYR A 47 33.59 9.10 -54.61
N PRO A 48 33.24 8.99 -53.32
CA PRO A 48 31.97 9.51 -52.82
C PRO A 48 31.96 11.04 -52.89
N SER A 49 30.84 11.62 -53.34
CA SER A 49 30.64 13.07 -53.43
C SER A 49 30.31 13.72 -52.07
N SER A 50 29.87 12.93 -51.09
CA SER A 50 29.60 13.40 -49.72
C SER A 50 29.60 12.24 -48.71
N ARG A 51 29.82 12.55 -47.42
CA ARG A 51 29.68 11.61 -46.31
C ARG A 51 28.18 11.32 -46.11
N LYS A 52 27.66 10.22 -46.67
CA LYS A 52 26.31 9.73 -46.34
C LYS A 52 26.22 9.52 -44.82
N LYS A 53 25.34 10.27 -44.15
CA LYS A 53 24.98 10.05 -42.73
C LYS A 53 24.31 8.68 -42.60
N PRO A 54 24.59 7.88 -41.55
CA PRO A 54 23.85 6.65 -41.32
C PRO A 54 22.38 6.98 -41.04
N ALA A 55 21.47 6.25 -41.67
CA ALA A 55 20.04 6.37 -41.46
C ALA A 55 19.67 5.81 -40.07
N ILE A 56 19.58 6.69 -39.07
CA ILE A 56 19.03 6.37 -37.74
C ILE A 56 17.50 6.44 -37.84
N THR A 57 16.89 5.48 -38.54
CA THR A 57 15.42 5.35 -38.63
C THR A 57 15.04 3.88 -38.58
N ALA A 58 15.23 3.25 -37.42
CA ALA A 58 14.73 1.90 -37.14
C ALA A 58 14.30 1.66 -35.68
N THR A 59 14.01 2.72 -34.91
CA THR A 59 13.55 2.61 -33.50
C THR A 59 12.22 3.30 -33.21
N ARG A 60 11.56 3.88 -34.22
CA ARG A 60 10.26 4.58 -34.04
C ARG A 60 9.02 3.72 -33.77
N PRO A 61 8.88 2.46 -34.26
CA PRO A 61 7.64 1.71 -34.00
C PRO A 61 7.54 1.22 -32.54
N ARG A 62 8.68 0.87 -31.92
CA ARG A 62 8.71 0.35 -30.54
C ARG A 62 8.47 1.42 -29.48
N VAL A 63 8.90 2.66 -29.74
CA VAL A 63 8.65 3.80 -28.82
C VAL A 63 7.16 4.15 -28.80
N LYS A 64 6.50 4.23 -29.96
CA LYS A 64 5.06 4.50 -30.03
C LYS A 64 4.20 3.43 -29.35
N GLU A 65 4.60 2.17 -29.48
CA GLU A 65 3.91 1.06 -28.80
C GLU A 65 4.06 1.17 -27.28
N LEU A 66 5.27 1.50 -26.80
CA LEU A 66 5.53 1.69 -25.37
C LEU A 66 4.80 2.91 -24.81
N GLU A 67 4.74 4.02 -25.55
CA GLU A 67 3.96 5.21 -25.18
C GLU A 67 2.46 4.89 -25.10
N SER A 68 1.92 4.13 -26.05
CA SER A 68 0.52 3.67 -26.02
C SER A 68 0.22 2.78 -24.80
N ARG A 69 1.12 1.84 -24.49
CA ARG A 69 0.99 0.99 -23.29
C ARG A 69 1.10 1.78 -21.99
N LEU A 70 1.94 2.83 -21.95
CA LEU A 70 2.03 3.71 -20.78
C LEU A 70 0.72 4.46 -20.56
N VAL A 71 0.10 5.01 -21.62
CA VAL A 71 -1.19 5.70 -21.51
C VAL A 71 -2.31 4.75 -21.06
N ASP A 72 -2.35 3.51 -21.58
CA ASP A 72 -3.32 2.49 -21.14
C ASP A 72 -3.11 2.11 -19.66
N LEU A 73 -1.84 1.91 -19.24
CA LEU A 73 -1.52 1.63 -17.85
C LEU A 73 -1.84 2.80 -16.92
N GLU A 74 -1.55 4.03 -17.32
CA GLU A 74 -1.93 5.24 -16.58
C GLU A 74 -3.44 5.40 -16.47
N TYR A 75 -4.18 5.10 -17.54
CA TYR A 75 -5.65 5.12 -17.53
C TYR A 75 -6.20 4.04 -16.60
N ARG A 76 -5.68 2.81 -16.65
CA ARG A 76 -6.09 1.71 -15.77
C ARG A 76 -5.73 1.99 -14.31
N LEU A 77 -4.56 2.57 -14.03
CA LEU A 77 -4.19 3.01 -12.69
C LEU A 77 -5.10 4.13 -12.19
N LYS A 78 -5.44 5.11 -13.04
CA LYS A 78 -6.43 6.14 -12.72
C LYS A 78 -7.81 5.56 -12.50
N ALA A 79 -8.24 4.58 -13.29
CA ALA A 79 -9.53 3.90 -13.11
C ALA A 79 -9.56 3.07 -11.81
N THR A 80 -8.51 2.32 -11.46
CA THR A 80 -8.42 1.63 -10.16
C THR A 80 -8.35 2.63 -9.00
N GLN A 81 -7.69 3.79 -9.21
CA GLN A 81 -7.71 4.87 -8.24
C GLN A 81 -9.11 5.50 -8.15
N GLU A 82 -9.82 5.71 -9.25
CA GLU A 82 -11.15 6.34 -9.32
C GLU A 82 -12.25 5.43 -8.77
N GLU A 83 -12.22 4.12 -9.00
CA GLU A 83 -13.10 3.15 -8.35
C GLU A 83 -12.82 3.06 -6.83
N GLY A 84 -11.55 3.18 -6.44
CA GLY A 84 -11.13 3.35 -5.04
C GLY A 84 -11.38 4.75 -4.46
N TYR A 85 -11.66 5.76 -5.28
CA TYR A 85 -11.80 7.18 -4.89
C TYR A 85 -13.27 7.64 -4.90
N GLN A 86 -14.13 7.01 -5.70
CA GLN A 86 -15.58 7.24 -5.66
C GLN A 86 -16.22 6.77 -4.34
N SER A 87 -15.57 5.86 -3.60
CA SER A 87 -15.93 5.51 -2.22
C SER A 87 -15.26 6.38 -1.14
N PHE A 88 -14.42 7.35 -1.54
CA PHE A 88 -13.61 8.19 -0.65
C PHE A 88 -13.59 9.64 -1.12
N ARG A 89 -14.68 10.37 -0.85
CA ARG A 89 -14.55 11.82 -0.66
C ARG A 89 -13.63 12.09 0.54
N PRO A 90 -12.73 13.08 0.49
CA PRO A 90 -12.20 13.70 1.69
C PRO A 90 -13.36 14.01 2.63
N PHE A 91 -13.19 13.73 3.92
CA PHE A 91 -14.19 14.00 4.94
C PHE A 91 -14.69 15.44 4.83
N GLU A 92 -15.91 15.61 4.33
CA GLU A 92 -16.69 16.83 4.51
C GLU A 92 -17.84 16.47 5.45
N PRO A 93 -17.88 17.01 6.66
CA PRO A 93 -18.97 16.72 7.58
C PRO A 93 -20.28 17.20 6.95
N SER A 94 -21.15 16.27 6.55
CA SER A 94 -22.49 16.62 6.10
C SER A 94 -23.31 17.06 7.31
N GLU A 95 -23.54 18.36 7.45
CA GLU A 95 -23.89 19.01 8.73
C GLU A 95 -25.22 18.57 9.38
N ASN A 96 -26.21 18.01 8.65
CA ASN A 96 -27.60 18.07 9.18
C ASN A 96 -28.41 16.76 9.33
N GLN A 97 -27.87 15.56 9.07
CA GLN A 97 -28.59 14.29 9.37
C GLN A 97 -27.71 13.17 9.94
N LEU A 98 -26.41 13.18 9.63
CA LEU A 98 -25.48 12.15 10.08
C LEU A 98 -25.07 12.32 11.55
N THR A 99 -25.01 13.57 12.02
CA THR A 99 -24.66 13.97 13.39
C THR A 99 -25.57 13.36 14.45
N GLU A 100 -26.86 13.20 14.19
CA GLU A 100 -27.85 12.64 15.12
C GLU A 100 -27.64 11.13 15.38
N THR A 101 -27.02 10.43 14.42
CA THR A 101 -26.65 9.00 14.56
C THR A 101 -25.22 8.78 15.05
N GLY A 102 -24.46 9.86 15.30
CA GLY A 102 -23.03 9.79 15.63
C GLY A 102 -22.15 9.27 14.49
N ARG A 103 -22.69 9.26 13.26
CA ARG A 103 -21.97 8.85 12.05
C ARG A 103 -21.46 10.11 11.35
N TYR A 104 -20.31 10.01 10.69
CA TYR A 104 -19.74 11.15 9.98
C TYR A 104 -19.59 10.92 8.47
N GLU A 105 -19.97 9.75 7.97
CA GLU A 105 -19.98 9.43 6.53
C GLU A 105 -21.04 8.37 6.20
N GLN A 106 -21.27 8.17 4.90
CA GLN A 106 -22.06 7.04 4.40
C GLN A 106 -21.29 5.73 4.61
N LEU A 107 -21.97 4.72 5.14
CA LEU A 107 -21.42 3.39 5.33
C LEU A 107 -21.12 2.72 3.98
N PRO A 108 -20.15 1.79 3.93
CA PRO A 108 -20.00 0.89 2.80
C PRO A 108 -21.31 0.13 2.53
N PRO A 109 -21.56 -0.32 1.28
CA PRO A 109 -22.66 -1.22 0.97
C PRO A 109 -22.68 -2.41 1.94
N GLN A 110 -23.88 -2.79 2.37
CA GLN A 110 -24.06 -3.86 3.36
C GLN A 110 -23.42 -5.18 2.90
N GLU A 111 -23.42 -5.47 1.59
CA GLU A 111 -22.77 -6.66 1.05
C GLU A 111 -21.25 -6.67 1.35
N ILE A 112 -20.58 -5.52 1.25
CA ILE A 112 -19.15 -5.39 1.56
C ILE A 112 -18.90 -5.60 3.05
N ILE A 113 -19.77 -5.04 3.91
CA ILE A 113 -19.66 -5.19 5.37
C ILE A 113 -19.78 -6.66 5.73
N GLU A 114 -20.79 -7.36 5.22
CA GLU A 114 -21.03 -8.77 5.50
C GLU A 114 -19.92 -9.66 4.95
N GLU A 115 -19.50 -9.44 3.69
CA GLU A 115 -18.43 -10.21 3.07
C GLU A 115 -17.11 -10.07 3.85
N LEU A 116 -16.67 -8.85 4.14
CA LEU A 116 -15.42 -8.62 4.86
C LEU A 116 -15.51 -9.12 6.31
N THR A 117 -16.65 -8.97 6.98
CA THR A 117 -16.84 -9.52 8.32
C THR A 117 -16.73 -11.05 8.33
N ASN A 118 -17.31 -11.73 7.33
CA ASN A 118 -17.16 -13.18 7.17
C ASN A 118 -15.71 -13.57 6.88
N VAL A 119 -15.00 -12.82 6.04
CA VAL A 119 -13.58 -13.04 5.78
C VAL A 119 -12.75 -12.88 7.05
N PHE A 120 -13.05 -11.88 7.88
CA PHE A 120 -12.38 -11.70 9.17
C PHE A 120 -12.53 -12.94 10.05
N PHE A 121 -13.75 -13.41 10.25
CA PHE A 121 -14.01 -14.53 11.16
C PHE A 121 -13.52 -15.88 10.63
N THR A 122 -13.36 -16.03 9.31
CA THR A 122 -12.85 -17.27 8.70
C THR A 122 -11.33 -17.30 8.55
N LYS A 123 -10.67 -16.16 8.28
CA LYS A 123 -9.24 -16.10 7.93
C LYS A 123 -8.35 -15.37 8.92
N VAL A 124 -8.90 -14.47 9.75
CA VAL A 124 -8.13 -13.61 10.67
C VAL A 124 -8.37 -13.97 12.13
N HIS A 125 -9.50 -14.62 12.44
CA HIS A 125 -9.93 -14.89 13.81
C HIS A 125 -8.97 -15.71 14.66
N CYS A 126 -8.09 -16.53 14.05
CA CYS A 126 -7.06 -17.24 14.80
C CYS A 126 -6.18 -16.28 15.63
N ASP A 127 -5.96 -15.06 15.14
CA ASP A 127 -5.20 -14.01 15.82
C ASP A 127 -6.10 -13.07 16.66
N ALA A 128 -7.43 -13.22 16.55
CA ALA A 128 -8.44 -12.33 17.12
C ALA A 128 -9.53 -13.08 17.91
N GLN A 129 -9.16 -14.17 18.60
CA GLN A 129 -10.09 -15.04 19.34
C GLN A 129 -10.76 -14.39 20.57
N TYR A 130 -10.58 -13.09 20.76
CA TYR A 130 -11.19 -12.29 21.83
C TYR A 130 -12.47 -11.56 21.41
N ILE A 131 -12.92 -11.74 20.16
CA ILE A 131 -14.22 -11.28 19.65
C ILE A 131 -15.04 -12.51 19.25
N HIS A 132 -16.21 -12.69 19.84
CA HIS A 132 -17.06 -13.85 19.55
C HIS A 132 -17.81 -13.67 18.21
N PRO A 133 -17.62 -14.57 17.21
CA PRO A 133 -18.17 -14.39 15.85
C PRO A 133 -19.69 -14.20 15.81
N SER A 134 -20.45 -15.13 16.42
CA SER A 134 -21.91 -15.10 16.36
C SER A 134 -22.52 -13.89 17.07
N ARG A 135 -21.93 -13.46 18.20
CA ARG A 135 -22.40 -12.28 18.95
C ARG A 135 -22.11 -11.00 18.19
N TYR A 136 -20.93 -10.89 17.59
CA TYR A 136 -20.58 -9.73 16.78
C TYR A 136 -21.47 -9.64 15.53
N LEU A 137 -21.68 -10.75 14.81
CA LEU A 137 -22.56 -10.78 13.64
C LEU A 137 -24.01 -10.42 14.02
N ALA A 138 -24.52 -10.97 15.13
CA ALA A 138 -25.86 -10.63 15.61
C ALA A 138 -25.99 -9.15 16.02
N SER A 139 -24.93 -8.55 16.58
CA SER A 139 -24.98 -7.15 17.03
C SER A 139 -25.00 -6.14 15.89
N LEU A 140 -24.55 -6.51 14.68
CA LEU A 140 -24.65 -5.65 13.49
C LEU A 140 -26.11 -5.38 13.05
N TYR A 141 -27.03 -6.28 13.38
CA TYR A 141 -28.46 -6.14 13.05
C TYR A 141 -29.27 -5.43 14.14
N LEU A 142 -28.64 -5.06 15.26
CA LEU A 142 -29.29 -4.31 16.33
C LEU A 142 -29.42 -2.81 15.94
N PRO A 143 -30.30 -2.05 16.63
CA PRO A 143 -30.36 -0.60 16.49
C PRO A 143 -28.99 0.09 16.69
N PRO A 144 -28.70 1.23 16.04
CA PRO A 144 -27.37 1.84 15.99
C PRO A 144 -26.66 2.04 17.33
N HIS A 145 -27.39 2.37 18.40
CA HIS A 145 -26.83 2.58 19.74
C HIS A 145 -26.42 1.28 20.46
N MET A 146 -26.84 0.12 19.95
CA MET A 146 -26.46 -1.21 20.45
C MET A 146 -25.46 -1.93 19.53
N GLN A 147 -25.16 -1.36 18.37
CA GLN A 147 -24.16 -1.90 17.45
C GLN A 147 -22.75 -1.72 18.04
N PRO A 148 -21.76 -2.51 17.57
CA PRO A 148 -20.36 -2.25 17.90
C PRO A 148 -19.96 -0.83 17.50
N PRO A 149 -19.06 -0.17 18.24
CA PRO A 149 -18.60 1.17 17.88
C PRO A 149 -17.95 1.14 16.49
N MET A 150 -18.11 2.25 15.76
CA MET A 150 -17.67 2.36 14.36
C MET A 150 -16.18 2.08 14.18
N CYS A 151 -15.36 2.48 15.16
CA CYS A 151 -13.93 2.20 15.16
C CYS A 151 -13.64 0.69 15.11
N LEU A 152 -14.40 -0.13 15.84
CA LEU A 152 -14.27 -1.58 15.85
C LEU A 152 -14.74 -2.19 14.52
N GLN A 153 -15.87 -1.72 13.98
CA GLN A 153 -16.38 -2.21 12.71
C GLN A 153 -15.39 -1.96 11.56
N TYR A 154 -14.84 -0.75 11.49
CA TYR A 154 -13.88 -0.40 10.44
C TYR A 154 -12.55 -1.14 10.56
N ILE A 155 -12.02 -1.35 11.77
CA ILE A 155 -10.75 -2.09 11.88
C ILE A 155 -10.93 -3.56 11.53
N ILE A 156 -12.09 -4.16 11.83
CA ILE A 156 -12.43 -5.53 11.40
C ILE A 156 -12.45 -5.63 9.87
N MET A 157 -13.13 -4.69 9.21
CA MET A 157 -13.14 -4.62 7.73
C MET A 157 -11.75 -4.36 7.16
N ALA A 158 -10.94 -3.49 7.77
CA ALA A 158 -9.57 -3.21 7.32
C ALA A 158 -8.66 -4.45 7.40
N ARG A 159 -8.74 -5.19 8.52
CA ARG A 159 -8.01 -6.44 8.74
C ARG A 159 -8.43 -7.52 7.73
N ALA A 160 -9.74 -7.65 7.47
CA ALA A 160 -10.26 -8.56 6.46
C ALA A 160 -9.81 -8.20 5.03
N ALA A 161 -9.85 -6.91 4.70
CA ALA A 161 -9.43 -6.39 3.40
C ALA A 161 -7.95 -6.73 3.11
N LEU A 162 -7.06 -6.67 4.11
CA LEU A 162 -5.64 -7.06 3.92
C LEU A 162 -5.45 -8.51 3.44
N VAL A 163 -6.32 -9.42 3.86
CA VAL A 163 -6.27 -10.85 3.50
C VAL A 163 -7.23 -11.22 2.37
N SER A 164 -7.95 -10.24 1.81
CA SER A 164 -8.88 -10.40 0.70
C SER A 164 -8.34 -9.68 -0.54
N PRO A 165 -7.71 -10.41 -1.49
CA PRO A 165 -7.12 -9.80 -2.69
C PRO A 165 -8.02 -8.81 -3.45
N PRO A 166 -9.32 -9.09 -3.70
CA PRO A 166 -10.19 -8.13 -4.40
C PRO A 166 -10.41 -6.83 -3.61
N HIS A 167 -10.39 -6.91 -2.28
CA HIS A 167 -10.70 -5.81 -1.38
C HIS A 167 -9.46 -5.13 -0.76
N LYS A 168 -8.24 -5.56 -1.12
CA LYS A 168 -7.00 -5.07 -0.51
C LYS A 168 -6.84 -3.56 -0.57
N HIS A 169 -7.35 -2.92 -1.62
CA HIS A 169 -7.34 -1.46 -1.78
C HIS A 169 -8.15 -0.73 -0.71
N LEU A 170 -9.13 -1.39 -0.07
CA LEU A 170 -9.97 -0.82 0.98
C LEU A 170 -9.32 -0.88 2.38
N ALA A 171 -8.21 -1.61 2.55
CA ALA A 171 -7.61 -1.85 3.85
C ALA A 171 -7.10 -0.57 4.55
N ASP A 172 -6.22 0.19 3.89
CA ASP A 172 -5.68 1.45 4.45
C ASP A 172 -6.79 2.50 4.68
N PRO A 173 -7.72 2.72 3.74
CA PRO A 173 -8.82 3.64 3.97
C PRO A 173 -9.75 3.28 5.14
N PHE A 174 -10.12 1.99 5.29
CA PHE A 174 -10.88 1.54 6.47
C PHE A 174 -10.09 1.69 7.77
N TYR A 175 -8.78 1.42 7.76
CA TYR A 175 -7.94 1.63 8.93
C TYR A 175 -7.90 3.12 9.36
N ARG A 176 -7.77 4.06 8.40
CA ARG A 176 -7.81 5.50 8.71
C ARG A 176 -9.14 5.92 9.33
N ARG A 177 -10.25 5.39 8.80
CA ARG A 177 -11.58 5.61 9.40
C ARG A 177 -11.68 5.05 10.81
N ALA A 178 -11.16 3.83 11.04
CA ALA A 178 -11.16 3.23 12.37
C ALA A 178 -10.46 4.15 13.40
N ARG A 179 -9.31 4.70 13.03
CA ARG A 179 -8.59 5.68 13.86
C ARG A 179 -9.38 6.96 14.09
N TYR A 180 -9.97 7.51 13.04
CA TYR A 180 -10.79 8.72 13.15
C TYR A 180 -11.95 8.52 14.13
N TYR A 181 -12.72 7.43 14.01
CA TYR A 181 -13.82 7.15 14.93
C TYR A 181 -13.34 6.90 16.36
N LEU A 182 -12.18 6.25 16.55
CA LEU A 182 -11.59 6.08 17.87
C LEU A 182 -11.24 7.43 18.51
N GLU A 183 -10.56 8.30 17.76
CA GLU A 183 -10.15 9.63 18.23
C GLU A 183 -11.37 10.54 18.47
N ALA A 184 -12.42 10.40 17.65
CA ALA A 184 -13.69 11.08 17.87
C ALA A 184 -14.39 10.60 19.15
N ASP A 185 -14.44 9.29 19.40
CA ASP A 185 -15.03 8.73 20.61
C ASP A 185 -14.24 9.12 21.87
N GLU A 186 -12.91 9.31 21.78
CA GLU A 186 -12.07 9.85 22.85
C GLU A 186 -12.41 11.31 23.21
N GLN A 187 -12.90 12.10 22.25
CA GLN A 187 -13.27 13.51 22.45
C GLN A 187 -14.75 13.71 22.81
N LYS A 188 -15.56 12.65 22.84
CA LYS A 188 -16.99 12.74 23.18
C LYS A 188 -17.20 12.74 24.70
N GLY A 189 -18.13 13.60 25.14
CA GLY A 189 -18.53 13.68 26.54
C GLY A 189 -17.36 14.06 27.45
N GLU A 190 -17.35 13.47 28.64
CA GLU A 190 -16.31 13.64 29.67
C GLU A 190 -15.32 12.45 29.68
N GLY A 191 -15.36 11.61 28.64
CA GLY A 191 -14.50 10.44 28.47
C GLY A 191 -15.15 9.08 28.74
N GLU A 192 -16.48 9.02 28.88
CA GLU A 192 -17.24 7.80 29.13
C GLU A 192 -17.44 6.92 27.88
N TYR A 193 -17.34 7.50 26.69
CA TYR A 193 -17.71 6.83 25.43
C TYR A 193 -16.68 5.83 24.91
N PHE A 194 -15.41 6.01 25.26
CA PHE A 194 -14.31 5.19 24.73
C PHE A 194 -13.76 4.16 25.74
N VAL A 195 -14.15 4.24 27.02
CA VAL A 195 -13.73 3.29 28.06
C VAL A 195 -14.61 2.04 28.00
N THR A 196 -14.41 1.22 26.96
CA THR A 196 -15.20 0.01 26.72
C THR A 196 -14.33 -1.16 26.28
N LEU A 197 -14.87 -2.39 26.44
CA LEU A 197 -14.21 -3.59 25.95
C LEU A 197 -13.97 -3.52 24.42
N ALA A 198 -14.95 -3.05 23.67
CA ALA A 198 -14.89 -2.92 22.22
C ALA A 198 -13.77 -1.97 21.75
N HIS A 199 -13.57 -0.84 22.44
CA HIS A 199 -12.47 0.08 22.15
C HIS A 199 -11.09 -0.54 22.48
N THR A 200 -11.01 -1.31 23.56
CA THR A 200 -9.79 -2.08 23.88
C THR A 200 -9.46 -3.08 22.76
N GLN A 201 -10.45 -3.86 22.32
CA GLN A 201 -10.32 -4.81 21.21
C GLN A 201 -9.94 -4.11 19.90
N CYS A 202 -10.54 -2.94 19.63
CA CYS A 202 -10.20 -2.11 18.47
C CYS A 202 -8.73 -1.69 18.49
N CYS A 203 -8.23 -1.17 19.61
CA CYS A 203 -6.82 -0.78 19.77
C CYS A 203 -5.84 -1.94 19.54
N VAL A 204 -6.17 -3.15 20.03
CA VAL A 204 -5.36 -4.35 19.76
C VAL A 204 -5.35 -4.67 18.26
N LEU A 205 -6.51 -4.70 17.60
CA LEU A 205 -6.61 -4.96 16.16
C LEU A 205 -5.87 -3.90 15.32
N MET A 206 -5.93 -2.63 15.74
CA MET A 206 -5.17 -1.54 15.11
C MET A 206 -3.67 -1.76 15.24
N ALA A 207 -3.17 -2.11 16.43
CA ALA A 207 -1.76 -2.40 16.63
C ALA A 207 -1.28 -3.53 15.70
N TYR A 208 -2.04 -4.61 15.57
CA TYR A 208 -1.72 -5.69 14.63
C TYR A 208 -1.75 -5.26 13.17
N PHE A 209 -2.71 -4.43 12.76
CA PHE A 209 -2.73 -3.84 11.41
C PHE A 209 -1.47 -3.01 11.15
N GLU A 210 -1.06 -2.18 12.11
CA GLU A 210 0.10 -1.32 12.01
C GLU A 210 1.41 -2.13 11.93
N VAL A 211 1.54 -3.21 12.69
CA VAL A 211 2.69 -4.13 12.60
C VAL A 211 2.80 -4.78 11.22
N GLN A 212 1.68 -5.24 10.64
CA GLN A 212 1.68 -5.84 9.29
C GLN A 212 2.13 -4.85 8.21
N ASN A 213 1.99 -3.54 8.45
CA ASN A 213 2.44 -2.47 7.58
C ASN A 213 3.80 -1.87 7.99
N MET A 214 4.49 -2.50 8.96
CA MET A 214 5.79 -2.06 9.50
C MET A 214 5.78 -0.66 10.14
N TRP A 215 4.62 -0.21 10.65
CA TRP A 215 4.46 1.08 11.33
C TRP A 215 4.62 0.93 12.84
N PHE A 216 5.79 0.47 13.28
CA PHE A 216 6.04 0.08 14.67
C PHE A 216 5.77 1.18 15.71
N SER A 217 6.14 2.43 15.42
CA SER A 217 5.85 3.55 16.33
C SER A 217 4.35 3.78 16.51
N ARG A 218 3.56 3.63 15.44
CA ARG A 218 2.10 3.72 15.52
C ARG A 218 1.52 2.55 16.30
N SER A 219 1.99 1.34 16.00
CA SER A 219 1.64 0.13 16.76
C SER A 219 1.88 0.31 18.24
N SER A 220 3.03 0.85 18.65
CA SER A 220 3.32 1.05 20.06
C SER A 220 2.36 2.02 20.75
N MET A 221 1.95 3.09 20.07
CA MET A 221 0.93 4.00 20.60
C MET A 221 -0.44 3.30 20.73
N SER A 222 -0.85 2.52 19.73
CA SER A 222 -2.10 1.75 19.76
C SER A 222 -2.09 0.68 20.85
N THR A 223 -0.96 -0.02 21.02
CA THR A 223 -0.72 -0.96 22.13
C THR A 223 -0.77 -0.26 23.48
N SER A 224 -0.18 0.93 23.61
CA SER A 224 -0.24 1.71 24.85
C SER A 224 -1.67 2.08 25.23
N LYS A 225 -2.50 2.46 24.24
CA LYS A 225 -3.92 2.71 24.44
C LYS A 225 -4.66 1.46 24.90
N SER A 226 -4.40 0.30 24.28
CA SER A 226 -5.06 -0.95 24.67
C SER A 226 -4.68 -1.41 26.10
N VAL A 227 -3.40 -1.25 26.49
CA VAL A 227 -2.93 -1.50 27.87
C VAL A 227 -3.62 -0.56 28.86
N ARG A 228 -3.69 0.74 28.56
CA ARG A 228 -4.32 1.70 29.46
C ARG A 228 -5.82 1.42 29.63
N LEU A 229 -6.52 1.14 28.54
CA LEU A 229 -7.95 0.82 28.58
C LEU A 229 -8.21 -0.49 29.35
N SER A 230 -7.43 -1.55 29.12
CA SER A 230 -7.60 -2.82 29.84
C SER A 230 -7.38 -2.67 31.36
N GLN A 231 -6.45 -1.79 31.76
CA GLN A 231 -6.21 -1.46 33.15
C GLN A 231 -7.37 -0.68 33.77
N ILE A 232 -7.87 0.36 33.09
CA ILE A 232 -9.03 1.14 33.54
C ILE A 232 -10.23 0.21 33.73
N LEU A 233 -10.51 -0.65 32.75
CA LEU A 233 -11.61 -1.63 32.80
C LEU A 233 -11.43 -2.73 33.87
N GLY A 234 -10.25 -2.80 34.51
CA GLY A 234 -9.96 -3.80 35.53
C GLY A 234 -9.80 -5.22 34.98
N LEU A 235 -9.50 -5.40 33.69
CA LEU A 235 -9.46 -6.74 33.07
C LEU A 235 -8.39 -7.65 33.73
N HIS A 236 -7.28 -7.07 34.16
CA HIS A 236 -6.18 -7.74 34.88
C HIS A 236 -6.57 -8.28 36.27
N GLN A 237 -7.75 -7.92 36.80
CA GLN A 237 -8.23 -8.39 38.10
C GLN A 237 -9.30 -9.48 37.98
N LEU A 238 -9.75 -9.84 36.77
CA LEU A 238 -10.92 -10.71 36.55
C LEU A 238 -10.84 -12.07 37.27
N ASP A 239 -9.65 -12.66 37.30
CA ASP A 239 -9.39 -13.97 37.93
C ASP A 239 -8.68 -13.85 39.30
N GLY A 240 -8.58 -12.63 39.82
CA GLY A 240 -7.96 -12.36 41.11
C GLY A 240 -8.75 -12.95 42.29
N LYS A 241 -8.03 -13.32 43.37
CA LYS A 241 -8.65 -13.79 44.63
C LYS A 241 -9.43 -12.71 45.36
N ASN A 242 -9.08 -11.45 45.12
CA ASN A 242 -9.78 -10.30 45.68
C ASN A 242 -11.07 -10.06 44.90
N ASP A 243 -12.05 -9.45 45.57
CA ASP A 243 -13.31 -9.06 44.94
C ASP A 243 -13.06 -7.98 43.88
N TRP A 244 -12.78 -8.40 42.64
CA TRP A 244 -12.51 -7.56 41.48
C TRP A 244 -13.61 -6.51 41.26
N ARG A 245 -14.82 -6.79 41.77
CA ARG A 245 -16.00 -5.93 41.76
C ARG A 245 -15.79 -4.57 42.42
N ARG A 246 -14.83 -4.45 43.35
CA ARG A 246 -14.58 -3.20 44.08
C ARG A 246 -13.90 -2.10 43.25
N ASN A 247 -13.15 -2.49 42.21
CA ASN A 247 -12.34 -1.57 41.40
C ASN A 247 -12.69 -1.61 39.91
N ALA A 248 -13.65 -2.43 39.49
CA ALA A 248 -14.00 -2.61 38.09
C ALA A 248 -14.92 -1.49 37.58
N THR A 249 -14.55 -0.89 36.45
CA THR A 249 -15.43 0.05 35.73
C THR A 249 -16.55 -0.68 34.97
N LEU A 250 -16.34 -1.97 34.67
CA LEU A 250 -17.33 -2.79 33.96
C LEU A 250 -18.36 -3.42 34.91
N PRO A 251 -19.63 -3.51 34.50
CA PRO A 251 -20.64 -4.27 35.24
C PRO A 251 -20.31 -5.77 35.24
N GLU A 252 -21.03 -6.54 36.06
CA GLU A 252 -20.93 -8.00 36.03
C GLU A 252 -21.17 -8.55 34.62
N PRO A 253 -20.38 -9.54 34.18
CA PRO A 253 -20.57 -10.16 32.87
C PRO A 253 -21.96 -10.82 32.82
N LYS A 254 -22.68 -10.63 31.71
CA LYS A 254 -24.04 -11.16 31.56
C LYS A 254 -24.08 -12.67 31.46
N ASP A 255 -23.04 -13.25 30.87
CA ASP A 255 -22.90 -14.67 30.63
C ASP A 255 -21.43 -15.11 30.63
N TRP A 256 -21.21 -16.42 30.56
CA TRP A 256 -19.88 -17.00 30.48
C TRP A 256 -19.11 -16.52 29.25
N CYS A 257 -19.81 -16.35 28.12
CA CYS A 257 -19.20 -15.88 26.88
C CYS A 257 -18.61 -14.48 27.02
N GLU A 258 -19.32 -13.53 27.64
CA GLU A 258 -18.81 -12.17 27.85
C GLU A 258 -17.63 -12.15 28.82
N LEU A 259 -17.68 -12.96 29.88
CA LEU A 259 -16.55 -13.12 30.80
C LEU A 259 -15.31 -13.65 30.06
N GLU A 260 -15.50 -14.64 29.19
CA GLU A 260 -14.42 -15.21 28.40
C GLU A 260 -13.86 -14.21 27.37
N GLU A 261 -14.69 -13.41 26.70
CA GLU A 261 -14.24 -12.33 25.81
C GLU A 261 -13.39 -11.31 26.57
N ARG A 262 -13.78 -10.94 27.80
CA ARG A 262 -13.00 -10.03 28.67
C ARG A 262 -11.62 -10.61 29.01
N ARG A 263 -11.55 -11.89 29.40
CA ARG A 263 -10.28 -12.60 29.68
C ARG A 263 -9.38 -12.66 28.45
N ARG A 264 -9.92 -13.09 27.32
CA ARG A 264 -9.14 -13.21 26.07
C ARG A 264 -8.66 -11.85 25.59
N THR A 265 -9.45 -10.80 25.79
CA THR A 265 -9.02 -9.43 25.48
C THR A 265 -7.81 -9.02 26.32
N LEU A 266 -7.78 -9.33 27.63
CA LEU A 266 -6.60 -9.09 28.47
C LEU A 266 -5.35 -9.79 27.92
N TRP A 267 -5.46 -11.09 27.60
CA TRP A 267 -4.33 -11.86 27.08
C TRP A 267 -3.87 -11.36 25.70
N ALA A 268 -4.80 -10.91 24.85
CA ALA A 268 -4.47 -10.29 23.59
C ALA A 268 -3.69 -8.97 23.76
N VAL A 269 -4.09 -8.14 24.72
CA VAL A 269 -3.36 -6.92 25.10
C VAL A 269 -1.96 -7.25 25.61
N PHE A 270 -1.85 -8.25 26.49
CA PHE A 270 -0.54 -8.71 27.00
C PHE A 270 0.37 -9.17 25.86
N CYS A 271 -0.12 -10.03 24.96
CA CYS A 271 0.64 -10.51 23.82
C CYS A 271 1.06 -9.36 22.88
N SER A 272 0.18 -8.40 22.64
CA SER A 272 0.46 -7.22 21.81
C SER A 272 1.56 -6.34 22.41
N ASP A 273 1.54 -6.12 23.73
CA ASP A 273 2.59 -5.39 24.47
C ASP A 273 3.94 -6.11 24.37
N LYS A 274 3.99 -7.41 24.69
CA LYS A 274 5.23 -8.19 24.59
C LYS A 274 5.77 -8.25 23.15
N HIS A 275 4.90 -8.38 22.16
CA HIS A 275 5.29 -8.36 20.76
C HIS A 275 5.91 -7.02 20.37
N THR A 276 5.24 -5.91 20.70
CA THR A 276 5.73 -4.55 20.41
C THR A 276 7.09 -4.30 21.07
N SER A 277 7.23 -4.60 22.35
CA SER A 277 8.48 -4.43 23.09
C SER A 277 9.60 -5.32 22.55
N GLY A 278 9.29 -6.57 22.24
CA GLY A 278 10.27 -7.51 21.68
C GLY A 278 10.79 -7.09 20.30
N THR A 279 9.92 -6.57 19.44
CA THR A 279 10.30 -6.15 18.07
C THR A 279 11.02 -4.80 18.04
N THR A 280 10.69 -3.89 18.95
CA THR A 280 11.25 -2.51 18.95
C THR A 280 12.40 -2.31 19.94
N GLY A 281 12.51 -3.16 20.96
CA GLY A 281 13.42 -2.96 22.10
C GLY A 281 12.92 -1.97 23.15
N TRP A 282 11.71 -1.41 22.99
CA TRP A 282 11.11 -0.52 23.99
C TRP A 282 10.58 -1.29 25.21
N PRO A 283 10.56 -0.68 26.40
CA PRO A 283 10.03 -1.33 27.60
C PRO A 283 8.58 -1.79 27.43
N SER A 284 8.26 -2.91 28.07
CA SER A 284 6.88 -3.42 28.15
C SER A 284 6.11 -2.67 29.22
N LEU A 285 4.84 -2.38 28.93
CA LEU A 285 3.95 -1.63 29.82
C LEU A 285 3.24 -2.53 30.83
N MET A 286 3.03 -3.80 30.50
CA MET A 286 2.36 -4.79 31.35
C MET A 286 3.38 -5.50 32.26
N ASP A 287 3.25 -5.28 33.57
CA ASP A 287 3.99 -6.02 34.61
C ASP A 287 3.45 -7.44 34.72
N VAL A 288 4.32 -8.42 34.47
CA VAL A 288 3.97 -9.86 34.48
C VAL A 288 3.48 -10.32 35.86
N ASN A 289 3.87 -9.64 36.94
CA ASN A 289 3.48 -10.03 38.30
C ASN A 289 2.13 -9.44 38.74
N LYS A 290 1.52 -8.58 37.90
CA LYS A 290 0.28 -7.85 38.21
C LYS A 290 -0.86 -8.16 37.25
N VAL A 291 -0.68 -9.17 36.39
CA VAL A 291 -1.65 -9.69 35.43
C VAL A 291 -2.17 -11.03 35.92
#